data_AF-A0A958YYK0-F1
#
_entry.id   AF-A0A958YYK0-F1
#
_cell.length_a   1.000
_cell.length_b   1.000
_cell.length_c   1.000
_cell.angle_alpha   90.00
_cell.angle_beta   90.00
_cell.angle_gamma   90.00
#
_symmetry.space_group_name_H-M   'P 1'
#
loop_
_entity.id
_entity.type
_entity.pdbx_description
1 polymer ?
#
loop_
_entity_poly.entity_id
_entity_poly.type
_entity_poly.pdbx_seq_one_letter_code
_entity_poly.pdbx_strand_id
1 'polypeptide(L)'
;MKLSNTVLVTEYSEVKSNITFSYKREDLADFNNKVQIDAFFDDSKASLIDLNKFYSELGKNDVVNFTTHVTGTLNDFKLNNLDLVSNRSSLIQGNFHFKNIFEKEKEFSLSAQLHRLSSDYQSLRILLPNILGKTLPSTLDKFGRFTIVGQSYITNHLVDAQLDINSSLGRSITDLELTNIDNIDNASYSGKVEFIDLDFGEIIQDSLVGNISLVADVKGSGFKLETLNTSVKGNVSSYHYKGYNYRDIDVNGVFKNQLFNGILISRDANLKMDFKGLADLSEDVYKFDFIAEVNHSDFNKLNLFKRDSIAILKGIIDLKVSGNSIDNMVGQVDFFNASYTNQNDSYYFKDFNVTSEFDDENVRTITINSTDIVEGRVKGIFKFNELGKLAGNSLGSIYANYNPAKFSGGQFLDFNFKIYNKIVDVFFPKVKLGPNSSIRGKIVSDDEKFELTVRSPKIEAYDNVVDNVKLQIDNKNPLYNTLLSVEKINTKQYNIADLNLINITLNDTLFFRTNFKGGKRLDEEFDLSFYHTINENNKSVVGLKPSKIRFKGNEWSVNPSDNNQNKIVFDKSLKTFAIDK
;
A
#
# COMPACT_ATOMS: atom_id res chain seq x y z
N MET A 1 37.78 -48.92 -32.37
CA MET A 1 37.27 -48.51 -33.71
C MET A 1 37.46 -47.01 -33.86
N LYS A 2 37.92 -46.52 -35.03
CA LYS A 2 38.13 -45.08 -35.28
C LYS A 2 37.35 -44.66 -36.53
N LEU A 3 36.58 -43.59 -36.41
CA LEU A 3 35.82 -42.95 -37.47
C LEU A 3 36.37 -41.54 -37.64
N SER A 4 37.08 -41.28 -38.73
CA SER A 4 37.73 -39.98 -39.00
C SER A 4 36.96 -39.22 -40.07
N ASN A 5 36.84 -37.90 -39.92
CA ASN A 5 36.10 -36.99 -40.82
C ASN A 5 34.68 -37.50 -41.13
N THR A 6 33.99 -37.99 -40.10
CA THR A 6 32.67 -38.61 -40.23
C THR A 6 31.62 -37.53 -40.35
N VAL A 7 30.78 -37.64 -41.37
CA VAL A 7 29.60 -36.78 -41.55
C VAL A 7 28.37 -37.66 -41.51
N LEU A 8 27.56 -37.49 -40.47
CA LEU A 8 26.26 -38.18 -40.32
C LEU A 8 25.16 -37.22 -40.75
N VAL A 9 24.43 -37.58 -41.80
CA VAL A 9 23.34 -36.76 -42.35
C VAL A 9 22.02 -37.50 -42.18
N THR A 10 21.03 -36.81 -41.62
CA THR A 10 19.62 -37.20 -41.62
C THR A 10 18.83 -36.15 -42.41
N GLU A 11 17.51 -36.27 -42.46
CA GLU A 11 16.65 -35.23 -43.05
C GLU A 11 16.80 -33.86 -42.35
N TYR A 12 17.09 -33.86 -41.04
CA TYR A 12 17.07 -32.65 -40.21
C TYR A 12 18.40 -32.33 -39.51
N SER A 13 19.39 -33.22 -39.58
CA SER A 13 20.66 -33.12 -38.86
C SER A 13 21.86 -33.35 -39.78
N GLU A 14 22.95 -32.64 -39.49
CA GLU A 14 24.26 -32.81 -40.12
C GLU A 14 25.33 -32.75 -39.03
N VAL A 15 25.85 -33.91 -38.62
CA VAL A 15 26.80 -34.02 -37.51
C VAL A 15 28.18 -34.37 -38.06
N LYS A 16 29.14 -33.46 -37.89
CA LYS A 16 30.53 -33.60 -38.35
C LYS A 16 31.40 -33.96 -37.15
N SER A 17 32.09 -35.09 -37.22
CA SER A 17 32.82 -35.60 -36.06
C SER A 17 34.05 -36.45 -36.37
N ASN A 18 34.96 -36.49 -35.41
CA ASN A 18 36.01 -37.49 -35.30
C ASN A 18 35.75 -38.32 -34.06
N ILE A 19 35.47 -39.62 -34.21
CA ILE A 19 35.04 -40.49 -33.11
C ILE A 19 36.03 -41.65 -32.95
N THR A 20 36.51 -41.85 -31.73
CA THR A 20 37.30 -43.01 -31.33
C THR A 20 36.56 -43.80 -30.27
N PHE A 21 36.28 -45.07 -30.55
CA PHE A 21 35.77 -46.04 -29.59
C PHE A 21 36.90 -46.95 -29.11
N SER A 22 37.14 -46.96 -27.81
CA SER A 22 38.12 -47.84 -27.15
C SER A 22 37.38 -48.86 -26.27
N TYR A 23 37.54 -50.15 -26.58
CA TYR A 23 36.81 -51.24 -25.94
C TYR A 23 37.52 -52.58 -26.15
N LYS A 24 37.28 -53.54 -25.25
CA LYS A 24 37.48 -54.98 -25.50
C LYS A 24 36.21 -55.57 -26.10
N ARG A 25 36.32 -56.69 -26.83
CA ARG A 25 35.16 -57.24 -27.57
C ARG A 25 33.99 -57.57 -26.65
N GLU A 26 34.26 -58.06 -25.44
CA GLU A 26 33.30 -58.35 -24.39
C GLU A 26 32.55 -57.10 -23.87
N ASP A 27 33.14 -55.90 -24.01
CA ASP A 27 32.54 -54.64 -23.57
C ASP A 27 31.36 -54.22 -24.46
N LEU A 28 31.27 -54.72 -25.69
CA LEU A 28 30.16 -54.43 -26.61
C LEU A 28 28.81 -54.96 -26.10
N ALA A 29 28.82 -55.98 -25.24
CA ALA A 29 27.61 -56.48 -24.58
C ALA A 29 27.03 -55.48 -23.56
N ASP A 30 27.86 -54.53 -23.09
CA ASP A 30 27.50 -53.48 -22.14
C ASP A 30 28.04 -52.13 -22.65
N PHE A 31 27.63 -51.79 -23.87
CA PHE A 31 28.17 -50.65 -24.62
C PHE A 31 28.09 -49.34 -23.82
N ASN A 32 26.94 -49.10 -23.18
CA ASN A 32 26.66 -47.83 -22.51
C ASN A 32 27.61 -47.55 -21.32
N ASN A 33 28.14 -48.60 -20.69
CA ASN A 33 28.95 -48.50 -19.50
C ASN A 33 30.44 -48.76 -19.70
N LYS A 34 30.81 -49.54 -20.72
CA LYS A 34 32.20 -50.02 -20.87
C LYS A 34 32.92 -49.47 -22.10
N VAL A 35 32.19 -49.05 -23.13
CA VAL A 35 32.82 -48.52 -24.34
C VAL A 35 33.20 -47.06 -24.12
N GLN A 36 34.51 -46.79 -24.15
CA GLN A 36 35.04 -45.43 -24.04
C GLN A 36 34.93 -44.73 -25.38
N ILE A 37 34.32 -43.54 -25.36
CA ILE A 37 34.10 -42.65 -26.49
C ILE A 37 35.00 -41.43 -26.30
N ASP A 38 35.75 -41.09 -27.34
CA ASP A 38 36.47 -39.83 -27.49
C ASP A 38 36.05 -39.23 -28.83
N ALA A 39 35.20 -38.21 -28.79
CA ALA A 39 34.53 -37.64 -29.97
C ALA A 39 34.63 -36.11 -30.01
N PHE A 40 35.19 -35.58 -31.09
CA PHE A 40 35.19 -34.15 -31.38
C PHE A 40 34.06 -33.84 -32.37
N PHE A 41 33.16 -32.94 -32.00
CA PHE A 41 32.11 -32.39 -32.86
C PHE A 41 32.45 -30.95 -33.19
N ASP A 42 32.47 -30.63 -34.48
CA ASP A 42 32.82 -29.30 -34.99
C ASP A 42 31.71 -28.82 -35.92
N ASP A 43 31.17 -27.62 -35.68
CA ASP A 43 30.10 -27.00 -36.47
C ASP A 43 28.98 -28.00 -36.86
N SER A 44 28.51 -28.74 -35.84
CA SER A 44 27.53 -29.81 -36.01
C SER A 44 26.12 -29.30 -35.77
N LYS A 45 25.19 -29.74 -36.60
CA LYS A 45 23.78 -29.40 -36.54
C LYS A 45 22.97 -30.63 -36.16
N ALA A 46 22.32 -30.61 -34.99
CA ALA A 46 21.43 -31.68 -34.56
C ALA A 46 20.00 -31.17 -34.38
N SER A 47 19.05 -31.81 -35.06
CA SER A 47 17.64 -31.59 -34.81
C SER A 47 17.20 -32.34 -33.56
N LEU A 48 16.43 -31.70 -32.70
CA LEU A 48 15.83 -32.38 -31.56
C LEU A 48 14.82 -33.46 -32.01
N ILE A 49 14.26 -33.39 -33.23
CA ILE A 49 13.42 -34.47 -33.80
C ILE A 49 14.20 -35.78 -33.86
N ASP A 50 15.47 -35.72 -34.27
CA ASP A 50 16.32 -36.91 -34.38
C ASP A 50 16.87 -37.32 -33.02
N LEU A 51 17.31 -36.38 -32.19
CA LEU A 51 17.80 -36.69 -30.84
C LEU A 51 16.71 -37.27 -29.93
N ASN A 52 15.45 -36.83 -30.08
CA ASN A 52 14.32 -37.34 -29.30
C ASN A 52 14.06 -38.84 -29.54
N LYS A 53 14.48 -39.41 -30.68
CA LYS A 53 14.41 -40.87 -30.95
C LYS A 53 15.34 -41.67 -30.03
N PHE A 54 16.42 -41.05 -29.54
CA PHE A 54 17.38 -41.66 -28.61
C PHE A 54 17.07 -41.31 -27.15
N TYR A 55 16.57 -40.09 -26.90
CA TYR A 55 16.27 -39.61 -25.55
C TYR A 55 15.00 -38.75 -25.55
N SER A 56 13.89 -39.32 -25.08
CA SER A 56 12.54 -38.74 -25.16
C SER A 56 12.32 -37.51 -24.29
N GLU A 57 13.26 -37.17 -23.41
CA GLU A 57 13.19 -36.00 -22.54
C GLU A 57 13.47 -34.68 -23.27
N LEU A 58 14.16 -34.74 -24.42
CA LEU A 58 14.41 -33.58 -25.28
C LEU A 58 13.13 -33.14 -26.01
N GLY A 59 13.06 -31.86 -26.37
CA GLY A 59 12.01 -31.33 -27.23
C GLY A 59 11.96 -31.95 -28.62
N LYS A 60 11.01 -31.51 -29.45
CA LYS A 60 10.90 -31.93 -30.86
C LYS A 60 11.00 -30.77 -31.85
N ASN A 61 10.96 -29.52 -31.39
CA ASN A 61 10.75 -28.34 -32.24
C ASN A 61 11.90 -27.34 -32.15
N ASP A 62 13.13 -27.85 -32.19
CA ASP A 62 14.35 -27.05 -32.16
C ASP A 62 15.48 -27.76 -32.94
N VAL A 63 16.43 -26.95 -33.42
CA VAL A 63 17.67 -27.39 -34.04
C VAL A 63 18.80 -26.68 -33.34
N VAL A 64 19.77 -27.45 -32.86
CA VAL A 64 20.94 -26.95 -32.16
C VAL A 64 22.17 -27.06 -33.06
N ASN A 65 22.91 -25.96 -33.16
CA ASN A 65 24.25 -25.95 -33.70
C ASN A 65 25.21 -26.05 -32.51
N PHE A 66 26.18 -26.96 -32.56
CA PHE A 66 27.06 -27.19 -31.44
C PHE A 66 28.48 -27.58 -31.86
N THR A 67 29.42 -27.18 -31.02
CA THR A 67 30.82 -27.63 -31.02
C THR A 67 31.16 -28.13 -29.62
N THR A 68 31.76 -29.31 -29.50
CA THR A 68 32.17 -29.85 -28.19
C THR A 68 33.14 -31.03 -28.34
N HIS A 69 33.87 -31.31 -27.27
CA HIS A 69 34.65 -32.54 -27.11
C HIS A 69 33.98 -33.46 -26.08
N VAL A 70 33.51 -34.61 -26.55
CA VAL A 70 32.86 -35.64 -25.72
C VAL A 70 33.85 -36.72 -25.33
N THR A 71 33.96 -36.99 -24.03
CA THR A 71 34.83 -38.05 -23.49
C THR A 71 34.11 -38.89 -22.44
N GLY A 72 34.29 -40.21 -22.46
CA GLY A 72 33.77 -41.14 -21.44
C GLY A 72 32.86 -42.23 -22.03
N THR A 73 31.94 -42.77 -21.24
CA THR A 73 30.95 -43.77 -21.68
C THR A 73 29.56 -43.14 -21.76
N LEU A 74 28.59 -43.76 -22.44
CA LEU A 74 27.26 -43.13 -22.57
C LEU A 74 26.54 -42.89 -21.22
N ASN A 75 26.90 -43.65 -20.17
CA ASN A 75 26.40 -43.44 -18.81
C ASN A 75 27.37 -42.66 -17.90
N ASP A 76 28.54 -42.24 -18.39
CA ASP A 76 29.50 -41.40 -17.65
C ASP A 76 30.34 -40.62 -18.68
N PHE A 77 29.81 -39.51 -19.21
CA PHE A 77 30.49 -38.70 -20.23
C PHE A 77 30.56 -37.22 -19.87
N LYS A 78 31.59 -36.58 -20.38
CA LYS A 78 31.82 -35.14 -20.27
C LYS A 78 31.66 -34.47 -21.62
N LEU A 79 31.05 -33.29 -21.63
CA LEU A 79 31.07 -32.34 -22.73
C LEU A 79 32.04 -31.23 -22.33
N ASN A 80 33.22 -31.21 -22.93
CA ASN A 80 34.22 -30.17 -22.68
C ASN A 80 34.06 -29.05 -23.71
N ASN A 81 34.12 -27.80 -23.25
CA ASN A 81 33.97 -26.59 -24.07
C ASN A 81 32.75 -26.66 -25.00
N LEU A 82 31.59 -27.06 -24.48
CA LEU A 82 30.36 -27.00 -25.24
C LEU A 82 30.10 -25.54 -25.63
N ASP A 83 29.89 -25.31 -26.92
CA ASP A 83 29.31 -24.08 -27.47
C ASP A 83 28.10 -24.49 -28.29
N LEU A 84 26.89 -24.23 -27.75
CA LEU A 84 25.63 -24.64 -28.34
C LEU A 84 24.72 -23.45 -28.54
N VAL A 85 24.20 -23.30 -29.76
CA VAL A 85 23.22 -22.29 -30.16
C VAL A 85 21.97 -22.97 -30.70
N SER A 86 20.84 -22.70 -30.07
CA SER A 86 19.51 -23.12 -30.54
C SER A 86 18.96 -22.10 -31.56
N ASN A 87 18.13 -22.57 -32.50
CA ASN A 87 17.44 -21.69 -33.44
C ASN A 87 16.38 -20.79 -32.77
N ARG A 88 16.11 -21.01 -31.47
CA ARG A 88 15.28 -20.17 -30.59
C ARG A 88 16.10 -19.17 -29.79
N SER A 89 17.35 -18.91 -30.20
CA SER A 89 18.26 -17.94 -29.59
C SER A 89 18.74 -18.28 -28.17
N SER A 90 18.59 -19.53 -27.72
CA SER A 90 19.29 -20.01 -26.53
C SER A 90 20.76 -20.27 -26.84
N LEU A 91 21.65 -19.81 -25.98
CA LEU A 91 23.09 -20.04 -26.02
C LEU A 91 23.49 -20.80 -24.76
N ILE A 92 24.25 -21.89 -24.91
CA ILE A 92 24.78 -22.67 -23.79
C ILE A 92 26.27 -22.89 -24.02
N GLN A 93 27.09 -22.30 -23.13
CA GLN A 93 28.54 -22.39 -23.15
C GLN A 93 29.05 -22.89 -21.80
N GLY A 94 29.80 -23.99 -21.78
CA GLY A 94 30.18 -24.62 -20.52
C GLY A 94 30.85 -25.98 -20.62
N ASN A 95 31.22 -26.50 -19.46
CA ASN A 95 31.61 -27.90 -19.29
C ASN A 95 30.49 -28.65 -18.58
N PHE A 96 30.17 -29.85 -19.05
CA PHE A 96 29.10 -30.67 -18.47
C PHE A 96 29.61 -32.07 -18.21
N HIS A 97 29.14 -32.70 -17.14
CA HIS A 97 29.40 -34.09 -16.82
C HIS A 97 28.08 -34.77 -16.50
N PHE A 98 27.68 -35.71 -17.35
CA PHE A 98 26.48 -36.50 -17.20
C PHE A 98 26.80 -37.89 -16.69
N LYS A 99 25.96 -38.39 -15.79
CA LYS A 99 25.98 -39.80 -15.35
C LYS A 99 24.59 -40.42 -15.38
N ASN A 100 24.54 -41.69 -15.74
CA ASN A 100 23.37 -42.56 -15.69
C ASN A 100 22.16 -42.07 -16.50
N ILE A 101 22.37 -41.41 -17.65
CA ILE A 101 21.26 -40.96 -18.52
C ILE A 101 20.40 -42.14 -19.00
N PHE A 102 21.02 -43.30 -19.27
CA PHE A 102 20.34 -44.48 -19.82
C PHE A 102 20.09 -45.58 -18.78
N GLU A 103 20.44 -45.37 -17.51
CA GLU A 103 20.23 -46.36 -16.44
C GLU A 103 19.10 -45.96 -15.51
N LYS A 104 18.03 -46.75 -15.47
CA LYS A 104 16.87 -46.49 -14.60
C LYS A 104 17.12 -46.85 -13.13
N GLU A 105 18.04 -47.77 -12.87
CA GLU A 105 18.32 -48.29 -11.52
C GLU A 105 19.35 -47.44 -10.75
N LYS A 106 20.07 -46.55 -11.44
CA LYS A 106 21.04 -45.63 -10.82
C LYS A 106 20.54 -44.20 -10.92
N GLU A 107 20.88 -43.39 -9.93
CA GLU A 107 20.48 -41.98 -9.92
C GLU A 107 21.19 -41.21 -11.04
N PHE A 108 20.42 -40.46 -11.83
CA PHE A 108 20.94 -39.50 -12.79
C PHE A 108 21.67 -38.37 -12.06
N SER A 109 22.81 -37.93 -12.61
CA SER A 109 23.43 -36.68 -12.17
C SER A 109 24.00 -35.87 -13.33
N LEU A 110 23.93 -34.56 -13.19
CA LEU A 110 24.49 -33.57 -14.11
C LEU A 110 25.27 -32.54 -13.31
N SER A 111 26.58 -32.50 -13.51
CA SER A 111 27.42 -31.37 -13.08
C SER A 111 27.60 -30.41 -14.26
N ALA A 112 27.31 -29.13 -14.07
CA ALA A 112 27.48 -28.10 -15.08
C ALA A 112 28.36 -26.97 -14.54
N GLN A 113 29.37 -26.58 -15.32
CA GLN A 113 30.13 -25.36 -15.16
C GLN A 113 29.74 -24.43 -16.32
N LEU A 114 28.84 -23.51 -16.05
CA LEU A 114 28.26 -22.59 -17.02
C LEU A 114 29.16 -21.37 -17.16
N HIS A 115 29.88 -21.28 -18.29
CA HIS A 115 30.57 -20.05 -18.67
C HIS A 115 29.56 -18.99 -19.12
N ARG A 116 28.50 -19.41 -19.83
CA ARG A 116 27.37 -18.56 -20.22
C ARG A 116 26.18 -19.40 -20.66
N LEU A 117 25.03 -19.21 -20.03
CA LEU A 117 23.74 -19.67 -20.55
C LEU A 117 22.87 -18.44 -20.79
N SER A 118 22.47 -18.15 -22.04
CA SER A 118 21.49 -17.10 -22.33
C SER A 118 20.23 -17.74 -22.89
N SER A 119 19.09 -17.54 -22.22
CA SER A 119 17.81 -18.12 -22.63
C SER A 119 16.65 -17.35 -22.00
N ASP A 120 15.43 -17.79 -22.28
CA ASP A 120 14.21 -17.43 -21.57
C ASP A 120 13.49 -18.69 -21.07
N TYR A 121 12.48 -18.50 -20.22
CA TYR A 121 11.68 -19.57 -19.61
C TYR A 121 11.02 -20.48 -20.66
N GLN A 122 10.42 -19.92 -21.71
CA GLN A 122 9.71 -20.71 -22.72
C GLN A 122 10.68 -21.55 -23.55
N SER A 123 11.81 -20.95 -23.95
CA SER A 123 12.85 -21.64 -24.71
C SER A 123 13.46 -22.82 -23.92
N LEU A 124 13.74 -22.65 -22.62
CA LEU A 124 14.20 -23.75 -21.78
C LEU A 124 13.18 -24.89 -21.65
N ARG A 125 11.89 -24.56 -21.52
CA ARG A 125 10.80 -25.57 -21.47
C ARG A 125 10.61 -26.28 -22.80
N ILE A 126 10.90 -25.64 -23.93
CA ILE A 126 10.84 -26.28 -25.25
C ILE A 126 12.04 -27.21 -25.45
N LEU A 127 13.23 -26.84 -24.97
CA LEU A 127 14.44 -27.66 -25.06
C LEU A 127 14.32 -28.96 -24.25
N LEU A 128 13.82 -28.87 -23.01
CA LEU A 128 13.69 -29.99 -22.07
C LEU A 128 12.29 -30.04 -21.45
N PRO A 129 11.23 -30.36 -22.23
CA PRO A 129 9.84 -30.26 -21.77
C PRO A 129 9.48 -31.22 -20.64
N ASN A 130 10.10 -32.40 -20.58
CA ASN A 130 9.79 -33.37 -19.55
C ASN A 130 10.61 -33.17 -18.26
N ILE A 131 11.74 -32.47 -18.36
CA ILE A 131 12.60 -32.09 -17.22
C ILE A 131 12.22 -30.69 -16.75
N LEU A 132 12.62 -29.64 -17.49
CA LEU A 132 12.38 -28.24 -17.13
C LEU A 132 10.91 -27.84 -17.32
N GLY A 133 10.19 -28.43 -18.27
CA GLY A 133 8.78 -28.09 -18.49
C GLY A 133 7.84 -28.41 -17.31
N LYS A 134 8.23 -29.35 -16.44
CA LYS A 134 7.51 -29.76 -15.23
C LYS A 134 8.10 -29.19 -13.94
N THR A 135 9.39 -28.86 -13.95
CA THR A 135 10.15 -28.49 -12.74
C THR A 135 10.53 -27.02 -12.66
N LEU A 136 10.44 -26.25 -13.74
CA LEU A 136 10.80 -24.83 -13.72
C LEU A 136 9.60 -24.00 -13.21
N PRO A 137 9.73 -23.23 -12.11
CA PRO A 137 8.64 -22.41 -11.59
C PRO A 137 8.12 -21.40 -12.62
N SER A 138 6.80 -21.28 -12.74
CA SER A 138 6.17 -20.32 -13.68
C SER A 138 6.48 -18.86 -13.36
N THR A 139 6.88 -18.55 -12.13
CA THR A 139 7.33 -17.22 -11.71
C THR A 139 8.59 -16.76 -12.47
N LEU A 140 9.41 -17.68 -12.98
CA LEU A 140 10.60 -17.35 -13.77
C LEU A 140 10.28 -16.82 -15.17
N ASP A 141 9.05 -16.99 -15.67
CA ASP A 141 8.60 -16.40 -16.93
C ASP A 141 8.69 -14.87 -16.91
N LYS A 142 8.51 -14.26 -15.72
CA LYS A 142 8.60 -12.81 -15.52
C LYS A 142 10.01 -12.26 -15.74
N PHE A 143 11.06 -13.09 -15.58
CA PHE A 143 12.44 -12.66 -15.79
C PHE A 143 12.79 -12.43 -17.26
N GLY A 144 11.92 -12.82 -18.19
CA GLY A 144 12.15 -12.66 -19.62
C GLY A 144 13.44 -13.36 -20.07
N ARG A 145 14.25 -12.66 -20.88
CA ARG A 145 15.55 -13.16 -21.30
C ARG A 145 16.60 -12.91 -20.22
N PHE A 146 17.32 -13.96 -19.84
CA PHE A 146 18.36 -13.91 -18.82
C PHE A 146 19.68 -14.48 -19.33
N THR A 147 20.76 -14.17 -18.61
CA THR A 147 22.08 -14.78 -18.74
C THR A 147 22.53 -15.34 -17.40
N ILE A 148 23.01 -16.57 -17.39
CA ILE A 148 23.48 -17.29 -16.20
C ILE A 148 24.97 -17.60 -16.37
N VAL A 149 25.73 -17.39 -15.30
CA VAL A 149 27.11 -17.86 -15.11
C VAL A 149 27.18 -18.57 -13.78
N GLY A 150 27.95 -19.66 -13.67
CA GLY A 150 28.14 -20.33 -12.39
C GLY A 150 28.24 -21.84 -12.50
N GLN A 151 27.88 -22.54 -11.44
CA GLN A 151 27.95 -23.98 -11.36
C GLN A 151 26.66 -24.57 -10.79
N SER A 152 26.31 -25.78 -11.24
CA SER A 152 25.18 -26.51 -10.71
C SER A 152 25.44 -28.01 -10.69
N TYR A 153 24.91 -28.68 -9.67
CA TYR A 153 24.81 -30.13 -9.57
C TYR A 153 23.33 -30.52 -9.49
N ILE A 154 22.86 -31.32 -10.44
CA ILE A 154 21.45 -31.66 -10.59
C ILE A 154 21.30 -33.18 -10.54
N THR A 155 20.36 -33.68 -9.74
CA THR A 155 19.88 -35.07 -9.77
C THR A 155 18.37 -35.10 -9.98
N ASN A 156 17.74 -36.26 -9.84
CA ASN A 156 16.29 -36.37 -9.89
C ASN A 156 15.58 -35.69 -8.71
N HIS A 157 16.28 -35.44 -7.61
CA HIS A 157 15.69 -34.94 -6.35
C HIS A 157 16.37 -33.68 -5.82
N LEU A 158 17.52 -33.30 -6.39
CA LEU A 158 18.39 -32.22 -5.91
C LEU A 158 18.76 -31.28 -7.04
N VAL A 159 18.73 -29.97 -6.77
CA VAL A 159 19.44 -28.95 -7.55
C VAL A 159 20.28 -28.14 -6.57
N ASP A 160 21.59 -28.32 -6.60
CA ASP A 160 22.55 -27.47 -5.89
C ASP A 160 23.14 -26.49 -6.91
N ALA A 161 22.92 -25.19 -6.74
CA ALA A 161 23.21 -24.20 -7.75
C ALA A 161 23.79 -22.90 -7.19
N GLN A 162 25.00 -22.58 -7.66
CA GLN A 162 25.69 -21.31 -7.42
C GLN A 162 25.70 -20.50 -8.71
N LEU A 163 24.75 -19.58 -8.84
CA LEU A 163 24.43 -18.91 -10.10
C LEU A 163 24.44 -17.39 -9.96
N ASP A 164 25.01 -16.72 -10.94
CA ASP A 164 24.89 -15.29 -11.20
C ASP A 164 23.98 -15.10 -12.41
N ILE A 165 22.78 -14.57 -12.15
CA ILE A 165 21.69 -14.45 -13.10
C ILE A 165 21.47 -12.97 -13.39
N ASN A 166 21.57 -12.58 -14.66
CA ASN A 166 21.32 -11.22 -15.12
C ASN A 166 20.14 -11.21 -16.09
N SER A 167 19.14 -10.36 -15.85
CA SER A 167 17.99 -10.16 -16.73
C SER A 167 17.66 -8.68 -16.90
N SER A 168 16.62 -8.37 -17.68
CA SER A 168 16.10 -7.00 -17.77
C SER A 168 15.47 -6.50 -16.46
N LEU A 169 15.13 -7.41 -15.54
CA LEU A 169 14.62 -7.04 -14.22
C LEU A 169 15.75 -6.67 -13.25
N GLY A 170 16.99 -7.07 -13.50
CA GLY A 170 18.11 -6.85 -12.58
C GLY A 170 19.00 -8.07 -12.44
N ARG A 171 19.83 -8.09 -11.39
CA ARG A 171 20.79 -9.17 -11.13
C ARG A 171 20.44 -9.93 -9.86
N SER A 172 20.56 -11.24 -9.92
CA SER A 172 20.36 -12.16 -8.79
C SER A 172 21.56 -13.07 -8.68
N ILE A 173 22.17 -13.15 -7.50
CA ILE A 173 23.24 -14.08 -7.16
C ILE A 173 22.67 -15.07 -6.15
N THR A 174 22.77 -16.37 -6.44
CA THR A 174 22.17 -17.41 -5.63
C THR A 174 23.19 -18.49 -5.29
N ASP A 175 23.14 -18.98 -4.07
CA ASP A 175 23.78 -20.21 -3.61
C ASP A 175 22.67 -21.03 -2.94
N LEU A 176 21.96 -21.82 -3.75
CA LEU A 176 20.69 -22.45 -3.37
C LEU A 176 20.73 -23.95 -3.59
N GLU A 177 20.30 -24.67 -2.56
CA GLU A 177 19.95 -26.08 -2.63
C GLU A 177 18.43 -26.20 -2.74
N LEU A 178 17.94 -26.87 -3.79
CA LEU A 178 16.55 -27.23 -3.98
C LEU A 178 16.39 -28.74 -3.83
N THR A 179 15.39 -29.16 -3.06
CA THR A 179 15.01 -30.57 -2.89
C THR A 179 13.53 -30.79 -3.15
N ASN A 180 13.09 -32.03 -3.33
CA ASN A 180 11.70 -32.37 -3.68
C ASN A 180 11.24 -31.68 -4.99
N ILE A 181 12.16 -31.56 -5.95
CA ILE A 181 11.95 -30.87 -7.23
C ILE A 181 11.02 -31.64 -8.18
N ASP A 182 10.68 -32.88 -7.86
CA ASP A 182 9.67 -33.69 -8.54
C ASP A 182 8.26 -33.06 -8.45
N ASN A 183 8.03 -32.22 -7.43
CA ASN A 183 6.86 -31.36 -7.33
C ASN A 183 7.27 -29.92 -7.06
N ILE A 184 7.42 -29.13 -8.12
CA ILE A 184 7.93 -27.75 -8.00
C ILE A 184 7.10 -26.85 -7.09
N ASP A 185 5.78 -27.06 -7.01
CA ASP A 185 4.89 -26.28 -6.15
C ASP A 185 5.15 -26.52 -4.65
N ASN A 186 5.79 -27.64 -4.31
CA ASN A 186 6.15 -28.06 -2.95
C ASN A 186 7.67 -28.21 -2.76
N ALA A 187 8.48 -27.86 -3.77
CA ALA A 187 9.91 -27.97 -3.69
C ALA A 187 10.44 -27.15 -2.52
N SER A 188 11.41 -27.73 -1.82
CA SER A 188 12.07 -27.10 -0.69
C SER A 188 13.33 -26.40 -1.16
N TYR A 189 13.68 -25.28 -0.54
CA TYR A 189 14.87 -24.50 -0.86
C TYR A 189 15.59 -24.08 0.42
N SER A 190 16.92 -24.02 0.36
CA SER A 190 17.76 -23.53 1.43
C SER A 190 19.02 -22.91 0.86
N GLY A 191 19.40 -21.73 1.35
CA GLY A 191 20.65 -21.09 0.94
C GLY A 191 20.59 -19.58 0.98
N LYS A 192 21.42 -18.94 0.14
CA LYS A 192 21.59 -17.49 0.08
C LYS A 192 21.12 -16.93 -1.24
N VAL A 193 20.49 -15.76 -1.15
CA VAL A 193 20.05 -14.98 -2.31
C VAL A 193 20.51 -13.54 -2.11
N GLU A 194 21.12 -12.98 -3.14
CA GLU A 194 21.45 -11.58 -3.26
C GLU A 194 20.75 -11.01 -4.49
N PHE A 195 19.97 -9.95 -4.31
CA PHE A 195 19.39 -9.17 -5.39
C PHE A 195 20.11 -7.84 -5.49
N ILE A 196 20.42 -7.43 -6.72
CA ILE A 196 21.05 -6.16 -7.04
C ILE A 196 20.15 -5.46 -8.06
N ASP A 197 19.52 -4.38 -7.62
CA ASP A 197 18.60 -3.54 -8.39
C ASP A 197 17.49 -4.34 -9.10
N LEU A 198 16.98 -5.39 -8.45
CA LEU A 198 15.97 -6.27 -9.01
C LEU A 198 14.59 -5.59 -8.95
N ASP A 199 13.93 -5.44 -10.09
CA ASP A 199 12.56 -4.92 -10.21
C ASP A 199 11.56 -5.91 -9.61
N PHE A 200 11.39 -5.78 -8.30
CA PHE A 200 10.51 -6.63 -7.52
C PHE A 200 9.04 -6.29 -7.76
N GLY A 201 8.74 -5.05 -8.12
CA GLY A 201 7.40 -4.57 -8.48
C GLY A 201 6.79 -5.36 -9.63
N GLU A 202 7.55 -5.59 -10.70
CA GLU A 202 7.13 -6.44 -11.84
C GLU A 202 6.92 -7.91 -11.42
N ILE A 203 7.73 -8.42 -10.49
CA ILE A 203 7.62 -9.80 -10.00
C ILE A 203 6.35 -9.99 -9.17
N ILE A 204 5.98 -9.04 -8.30
CA ILE A 204 4.78 -9.13 -7.45
C ILE A 204 3.54 -8.44 -8.03
N GLN A 205 3.69 -7.75 -9.15
CA GLN A 205 2.64 -6.98 -9.84
C GLN A 205 2.05 -5.84 -8.99
N ASP A 206 2.91 -5.10 -8.29
CA ASP A 206 2.51 -3.92 -7.53
C ASP A 206 3.25 -2.67 -8.03
N SER A 207 2.51 -1.76 -8.64
CA SER A 207 3.02 -0.48 -9.15
C SER A 207 3.57 0.48 -8.08
N LEU A 208 3.27 0.24 -6.80
CA LEU A 208 3.83 1.00 -5.69
C LEU A 208 5.22 0.51 -5.31
N VAL A 209 5.58 -0.71 -5.71
CA VAL A 209 6.86 -1.35 -5.41
C VAL A 209 7.76 -1.22 -6.64
N GLY A 210 9.02 -0.89 -6.43
CA GLY A 210 10.03 -0.84 -7.49
C GLY A 210 11.19 -1.78 -7.22
N ASN A 211 12.40 -1.32 -7.53
CA ASN A 211 13.60 -2.12 -7.37
C ASN A 211 13.95 -2.41 -5.91
N ILE A 212 14.53 -3.59 -5.67
CA ILE A 212 15.07 -4.04 -4.39
C ILE A 212 16.52 -4.50 -4.55
N SER A 213 17.32 -4.19 -3.54
CA SER A 213 18.66 -4.74 -3.36
C SER A 213 18.78 -5.32 -1.96
N LEU A 214 18.97 -6.63 -1.85
CA LEU A 214 18.95 -7.35 -0.58
C LEU A 214 19.94 -8.51 -0.59
N VAL A 215 20.42 -8.89 0.59
CA VAL A 215 21.10 -10.17 0.83
C VAL A 215 20.32 -10.92 1.90
N ALA A 216 19.91 -12.14 1.62
CA ALA A 216 19.11 -12.94 2.53
C ALA A 216 19.53 -14.41 2.56
N ASP A 217 19.56 -14.96 3.77
CA ASP A 217 19.47 -16.39 4.01
C ASP A 217 17.98 -16.79 3.95
N VAL A 218 17.65 -17.75 3.09
CA VAL A 218 16.30 -18.26 2.89
C VAL A 218 16.26 -19.76 3.15
N LYS A 219 15.21 -20.22 3.81
CA LYS A 219 14.94 -21.64 4.00
C LYS A 219 13.44 -21.87 4.02
N GLY A 220 12.94 -22.71 3.14
CA GLY A 220 11.51 -22.90 3.01
C GLY A 220 11.09 -23.92 1.99
N SER A 221 9.81 -23.89 1.64
CA SER A 221 9.19 -24.68 0.59
C SER A 221 8.08 -23.89 -0.08
N GLY A 222 7.84 -24.19 -1.35
CA GLY A 222 6.77 -23.60 -2.16
C GLY A 222 7.10 -22.20 -2.68
N PHE A 223 6.61 -21.92 -3.90
CA PHE A 223 6.85 -20.66 -4.62
C PHE A 223 5.57 -19.83 -4.85
N LYS A 224 4.43 -20.31 -4.35
CA LYS A 224 3.11 -19.64 -4.44
C LYS A 224 2.68 -19.18 -3.06
N LEU A 225 1.98 -18.05 -2.95
CA LEU A 225 1.60 -17.47 -1.65
C LEU A 225 0.80 -18.45 -0.77
N GLU A 226 -0.04 -19.30 -1.39
CA GLU A 226 -0.87 -20.28 -0.71
C GLU A 226 -0.08 -21.46 -0.13
N THR A 227 1.05 -21.82 -0.76
CA THR A 227 1.92 -22.94 -0.34
C THR A 227 3.23 -22.49 0.29
N LEU A 228 3.48 -21.18 0.33
CA LEU A 228 4.72 -20.59 0.82
C LEU A 228 4.90 -20.90 2.30
N ASN A 229 6.00 -21.57 2.61
CA ASN A 229 6.46 -21.81 3.96
C ASN A 229 7.94 -21.48 4.01
N THR A 230 8.29 -20.25 4.39
CA THR A 230 9.64 -19.72 4.26
C THR A 230 10.06 -18.95 5.49
N SER A 231 11.30 -19.18 5.93
CA SER A 231 12.01 -18.30 6.84
C SER A 231 13.00 -17.47 6.05
N VAL A 232 13.02 -16.17 6.31
CA VAL A 232 13.92 -15.21 5.69
C VAL A 232 14.65 -14.46 6.78
N LYS A 233 15.98 -14.39 6.67
CA LYS A 233 16.81 -13.48 7.44
C LYS A 233 17.69 -12.71 6.47
N GLY A 234 17.53 -11.41 6.38
CA GLY A 234 18.24 -10.62 5.40
C GLY A 234 18.42 -9.15 5.76
N ASN A 235 19.31 -8.51 5.02
CA ASN A 235 19.53 -7.08 5.04
C ASN A 235 19.12 -6.50 3.68
N VAL A 236 18.20 -5.54 3.71
CA VAL A 236 17.74 -4.78 2.55
C VAL A 236 18.53 -3.49 2.50
N SER A 237 19.46 -3.41 1.55
CA SER A 237 20.30 -2.24 1.34
C SER A 237 19.54 -1.11 0.63
N SER A 238 18.58 -1.47 -0.23
CA SER A 238 17.74 -0.53 -0.98
C SER A 238 16.39 -1.16 -1.29
N TYR A 239 15.31 -0.42 -1.10
CA TYR A 239 13.96 -0.84 -1.48
C TYR A 239 13.13 0.36 -1.91
N HIS A 240 12.67 0.36 -3.16
CA HIS A 240 11.83 1.43 -3.68
C HIS A 240 10.36 1.14 -3.37
N TYR A 241 9.71 2.04 -2.63
CA TYR A 241 8.28 1.98 -2.36
C TYR A 241 7.66 3.37 -2.37
N LYS A 242 6.54 3.53 -3.09
CA LYS A 242 5.75 4.75 -3.19
C LYS A 242 6.59 6.00 -3.51
N GLY A 243 7.56 5.88 -4.42
CA GLY A 243 8.43 6.98 -4.83
C GLY A 243 9.52 7.36 -3.83
N TYR A 244 9.75 6.56 -2.79
CA TYR A 244 10.85 6.73 -1.83
C TYR A 244 11.76 5.49 -1.83
N ASN A 245 13.08 5.70 -1.71
CA ASN A 245 14.04 4.61 -1.63
C ASN A 245 14.49 4.40 -0.18
N TYR A 246 13.95 3.36 0.45
CA TYR A 246 14.26 2.92 1.80
C TYR A 246 15.63 2.23 1.83
N ARG A 247 16.39 2.43 2.91
CA ARG A 247 17.74 1.85 3.07
C ARG A 247 17.98 1.32 4.47
N ASP A 248 18.90 0.35 4.54
CA ASP A 248 19.42 -0.23 5.79
C ASP A 248 18.30 -0.78 6.69
N ILE A 249 17.61 -1.79 6.17
CA ILE A 249 16.53 -2.49 6.86
C ILE A 249 16.95 -3.94 7.08
N ASP A 250 16.98 -4.39 8.33
CA ASP A 250 17.11 -5.81 8.65
C ASP A 250 15.72 -6.44 8.77
N VAL A 251 15.56 -7.62 8.19
CA VAL A 251 14.34 -8.41 8.25
C VAL A 251 14.66 -9.80 8.76
N ASN A 252 13.87 -10.27 9.72
CA ASN A 252 13.91 -11.65 10.18
C ASN A 252 12.47 -12.12 10.40
N GLY A 253 11.99 -13.05 9.59
CA GLY A 253 10.62 -13.49 9.67
C GLY A 253 10.38 -14.88 9.12
N VAL A 254 9.24 -15.44 9.50
CA VAL A 254 8.71 -16.70 9.01
C VAL A 254 7.33 -16.44 8.43
N PHE A 255 7.09 -16.96 7.24
CA PHE A 255 5.78 -17.02 6.61
C PHE A 255 5.41 -18.49 6.45
N LYS A 256 4.33 -18.96 7.08
CA LYS A 256 3.90 -20.36 7.02
C LYS A 256 2.40 -20.46 7.15
N ASN A 257 1.74 -21.23 6.28
CA ASN A 257 0.28 -21.40 6.30
C ASN A 257 -0.45 -20.04 6.30
N GLN A 258 0.06 -19.08 5.50
CA GLN A 258 -0.47 -17.71 5.44
C GLN A 258 -0.35 -16.91 6.76
N LEU A 259 0.42 -17.42 7.73
CA LEU A 259 0.80 -16.72 8.95
C LEU A 259 2.19 -16.11 8.78
N PHE A 260 2.29 -14.80 8.87
CA PHE A 260 3.54 -14.08 8.98
C PHE A 260 3.87 -13.83 10.46
N ASN A 261 5.12 -14.03 10.84
CA ASN A 261 5.69 -13.61 12.12
C ASN A 261 7.09 -13.08 11.89
N GLY A 262 7.35 -11.82 12.21
CA GLY A 262 8.65 -11.24 11.92
C GLY A 262 9.01 -10.03 12.74
N ILE A 263 10.28 -9.69 12.62
CA ILE A 263 10.92 -8.50 13.15
C ILE A 263 11.52 -7.73 11.97
N LEU A 264 11.35 -6.42 11.98
CA LEU A 264 11.95 -5.49 11.03
C LEU A 264 12.64 -4.37 11.82
N ILE A 265 13.91 -4.12 11.54
CA ILE A 265 14.68 -3.03 12.14
C ILE A 265 15.11 -2.10 11.00
N SER A 266 14.54 -0.90 10.97
CA SER A 266 14.85 0.11 9.96
C SER A 266 15.78 1.16 10.55
N ARG A 267 16.91 1.39 9.88
CA ARG A 267 17.87 2.47 10.18
C ARG A 267 17.84 3.58 9.13
N ASP A 268 16.86 3.55 8.24
CA ASP A 268 16.62 4.58 7.23
C ASP A 268 16.56 5.99 7.84
N ALA A 269 17.10 6.97 7.12
CA ALA A 269 17.19 8.34 7.61
C ALA A 269 15.82 8.97 7.92
N ASN A 270 14.77 8.54 7.22
CA ASN A 270 13.40 9.05 7.35
C ASN A 270 12.45 8.01 7.97
N LEU A 271 12.92 6.80 8.28
CA LEU A 271 12.18 5.77 9.03
C LEU A 271 13.14 4.99 9.94
N LYS A 272 13.31 5.46 11.18
CA LYS A 272 14.01 4.72 12.24
C LYS A 272 12.98 4.05 13.13
N MET A 273 12.89 2.73 13.04
CA MET A 273 11.81 1.97 13.68
C MET A 273 12.22 0.53 13.94
N ASP A 274 11.82 0.02 15.11
CA ASP A 274 11.83 -1.40 15.42
C ASP A 274 10.39 -1.91 15.39
N PHE A 275 10.14 -2.92 14.58
CA PHE A 275 8.82 -3.52 14.38
C PHE A 275 8.88 -5.00 14.72
N LYS A 276 7.87 -5.48 15.43
CA LYS A 276 7.63 -6.91 15.67
C LYS A 276 6.15 -7.19 15.47
N GLY A 277 5.80 -8.13 14.61
CA GLY A 277 4.40 -8.37 14.32
C GLY A 277 4.07 -9.74 13.80
N LEU A 278 2.80 -10.08 13.97
CA LEU A 278 2.09 -11.23 13.44
C LEU A 278 1.04 -10.73 12.45
N ALA A 279 0.90 -11.42 11.32
CA ALA A 279 -0.24 -11.26 10.43
C ALA A 279 -0.79 -12.64 10.07
N ASP A 280 -2.08 -12.85 10.32
CA ASP A 280 -2.81 -14.04 9.92
C ASP A 280 -3.67 -13.71 8.70
N LEU A 281 -3.27 -14.24 7.55
CA LEU A 281 -3.93 -14.08 6.27
C LEU A 281 -4.69 -15.35 5.86
N SER A 282 -4.80 -16.34 6.76
CA SER A 282 -5.37 -17.66 6.45
C SER A 282 -6.89 -17.70 6.38
N GLU A 283 -7.56 -16.69 6.95
CA GLU A 283 -9.01 -16.52 6.96
C GLU A 283 -9.44 -15.38 6.02
N ASP A 284 -10.73 -15.33 5.68
CA ASP A 284 -11.32 -14.24 4.89
C ASP A 284 -11.18 -12.87 5.57
N VAL A 285 -11.05 -12.84 6.90
CA VAL A 285 -10.80 -11.63 7.69
C VAL A 285 -9.39 -11.73 8.27
N TYR A 286 -8.51 -10.85 7.83
CA TYR A 286 -7.12 -10.84 8.29
C TYR A 286 -7.00 -10.37 9.73
N LYS A 287 -6.04 -10.93 10.47
CA LYS A 287 -5.74 -10.54 11.86
C LYS A 287 -4.30 -10.01 11.93
N PHE A 288 -4.11 -8.91 12.63
CA PHE A 288 -2.82 -8.26 12.80
C PHE A 288 -2.59 -7.99 14.29
N ASP A 289 -1.41 -8.37 14.77
CA ASP A 289 -0.95 -8.16 16.15
C ASP A 289 0.51 -7.70 16.08
N PHE A 290 0.77 -6.40 16.26
CA PHE A 290 2.13 -5.88 16.13
C PHE A 290 2.41 -4.74 17.11
N ILE A 291 3.70 -4.60 17.42
CA ILE A 291 4.27 -3.47 18.14
C ILE A 291 5.31 -2.81 17.25
N ALA A 292 5.21 -1.48 17.11
CA ALA A 292 6.16 -0.65 16.39
C ALA A 292 6.69 0.46 17.30
N GLU A 293 8.00 0.44 17.56
CA GLU A 293 8.72 1.51 18.24
C GLU A 293 9.32 2.46 17.20
N VAL A 294 8.66 3.60 17.00
CA VAL A 294 9.02 4.60 16.00
C VAL A 294 9.89 5.68 16.65
N ASN A 295 11.20 5.59 16.46
CA ASN A 295 12.15 6.59 16.92
C ASN A 295 12.15 7.85 16.02
N HIS A 296 11.88 7.68 14.74
CA HIS A 296 11.71 8.77 13.77
C HIS A 296 10.99 8.28 12.52
N SER A 297 9.90 8.94 12.11
CA SER A 297 9.30 8.70 10.79
C SER A 297 8.86 10.02 10.16
N ASP A 298 9.45 10.42 9.03
CA ASP A 298 9.09 11.63 8.28
C ASP A 298 8.11 11.28 7.15
N PHE A 299 6.82 11.30 7.45
CA PHE A 299 5.78 10.91 6.52
C PHE A 299 5.72 11.78 5.26
N ASN A 300 6.21 13.02 5.31
CA ASN A 300 6.27 13.84 4.11
C ASN A 300 7.34 13.29 3.16
N LYS A 301 8.57 13.08 3.64
CA LYS A 301 9.66 12.55 2.81
C LYS A 301 9.41 11.12 2.33
N LEU A 302 8.77 10.30 3.15
CA LEU A 302 8.35 8.93 2.79
C LEU A 302 7.16 8.89 1.82
N ASN A 303 6.62 10.03 1.38
CA ASN A 303 5.41 10.12 0.54
C ASN A 303 4.15 9.49 1.17
N LEU A 304 4.11 9.36 2.50
CA LEU A 304 2.98 8.80 3.23
C LEU A 304 1.93 9.86 3.58
N PHE A 305 2.36 11.09 3.86
CA PHE A 305 1.48 12.20 4.22
C PHE A 305 1.99 13.55 3.70
N LYS A 306 1.27 14.17 2.77
CA LYS A 306 1.72 15.39 2.05
C LYS A 306 1.02 16.70 2.46
N ARG A 307 0.07 16.65 3.40
CA ARG A 307 -0.66 17.85 3.86
C ARG A 307 0.30 18.86 4.50
N ASP A 308 1.19 18.37 5.35
CA ASP A 308 2.15 19.19 6.10
C ASP A 308 3.53 19.10 5.43
N SER A 309 4.29 20.20 5.42
CA SER A 309 5.65 20.22 4.85
C SER A 309 6.68 19.55 5.76
N ILE A 310 6.37 19.44 7.05
CA ILE A 310 7.05 18.60 8.04
C ILE A 310 5.98 17.68 8.63
N ALA A 311 6.22 16.37 8.67
CA ALA A 311 5.25 15.41 9.20
C ALA A 311 5.98 14.29 9.94
N ILE A 312 6.60 14.62 11.07
CA ILE A 312 7.44 13.70 11.82
C ILE A 312 6.63 13.03 12.93
N LEU A 313 6.52 11.70 12.89
CA LEU A 313 5.93 10.88 13.94
C LEU A 313 7.02 10.19 14.78
N LYS A 314 6.78 10.12 16.10
CA LYS A 314 7.52 9.26 17.04
C LYS A 314 6.58 8.66 18.08
N GLY A 315 6.96 7.53 18.66
CA GLY A 315 6.20 6.88 19.74
C GLY A 315 6.16 5.36 19.56
N ILE A 316 5.48 4.69 20.49
CA ILE A 316 5.22 3.25 20.40
C ILE A 316 3.77 3.05 19.99
N ILE A 317 3.53 2.17 19.02
CA ILE A 317 2.22 1.79 18.53
C ILE A 317 2.06 0.29 18.81
N ASP A 318 1.10 -0.07 19.65
CA ASP A 318 0.69 -1.45 19.90
C ASP A 318 -0.69 -1.65 19.25
N LEU A 319 -0.77 -2.56 18.29
CA LEU A 319 -1.93 -2.74 17.43
C LEU A 319 -2.38 -4.19 17.46
N LYS A 320 -3.66 -4.39 17.77
CA LYS A 320 -4.33 -5.68 17.69
C LYS A 320 -5.68 -5.53 17.01
N VAL A 321 -5.74 -5.85 15.72
CA VAL A 321 -6.93 -5.62 14.90
C VAL A 321 -7.22 -6.80 13.96
N SER A 322 -8.47 -6.91 13.55
CA SER A 322 -8.93 -7.79 12.49
C SER A 322 -9.70 -7.00 11.45
N GLY A 323 -9.49 -7.27 10.17
CA GLY A 323 -10.15 -6.57 9.07
C GLY A 323 -9.28 -6.48 7.82
N ASN A 324 -9.92 -6.18 6.69
CA ASN A 324 -9.28 -6.12 5.37
C ASN A 324 -9.21 -4.67 4.84
N SER A 325 -9.89 -3.74 5.49
CA SER A 325 -9.91 -2.32 5.15
C SER A 325 -10.17 -1.48 6.40
N ILE A 326 -9.93 -0.16 6.30
CA ILE A 326 -10.23 0.76 7.40
C ILE A 326 -11.72 0.78 7.77
N ASP A 327 -12.61 0.49 6.81
CA ASP A 327 -14.07 0.50 6.99
C ASP A 327 -14.57 -0.73 7.78
N ASN A 328 -13.88 -1.87 7.72
CA ASN A 328 -14.26 -3.10 8.44
C ASN A 328 -13.29 -3.52 9.56
N MET A 329 -12.37 -2.62 9.94
CA MET A 329 -11.38 -2.91 10.97
C MET A 329 -11.98 -2.91 12.38
N VAL A 330 -11.69 -3.97 13.14
CA VAL A 330 -12.15 -4.26 14.51
C VAL A 330 -10.94 -4.46 15.40
N GLY A 331 -10.99 -4.05 16.66
CA GLY A 331 -9.92 -4.25 17.62
C GLY A 331 -9.45 -2.95 18.25
N GLN A 332 -8.17 -2.89 18.64
CA GLN A 332 -7.62 -1.74 19.36
C GLN A 332 -6.24 -1.34 18.84
N VAL A 333 -5.94 -0.05 19.01
CA VAL A 333 -4.61 0.53 18.80
C VAL A 333 -4.30 1.40 20.01
N ASP A 334 -3.21 1.06 20.70
CA ASP A 334 -2.68 1.78 21.83
C ASP A 334 -1.42 2.55 21.40
N PHE A 335 -1.36 3.83 21.79
CA PHE A 335 -0.24 4.71 21.48
C PHE A 335 0.43 5.14 22.78
N PHE A 336 1.74 4.97 22.87
CA PHE A 336 2.54 5.36 24.04
C PHE A 336 3.60 6.39 23.66
N ASN A 337 3.76 7.42 24.51
CA ASN A 337 4.76 8.48 24.31
C ASN A 337 4.77 9.09 22.89
N ALA A 338 3.58 9.24 22.29
CA ALA A 338 3.46 9.68 20.92
C ALA A 338 3.78 11.17 20.76
N SER A 339 4.45 11.53 19.68
CA SER A 339 4.62 12.93 19.28
C SER A 339 4.49 13.11 17.77
N TYR A 340 3.92 14.25 17.39
CA TYR A 340 3.80 14.68 16.00
C TYR A 340 4.43 16.06 15.86
N THR A 341 5.36 16.23 14.93
CA THR A 341 5.94 17.54 14.62
C THR A 341 5.55 17.95 13.21
N ASN A 342 5.00 19.16 13.09
CA ASN A 342 4.73 19.80 11.81
C ASN A 342 5.51 21.12 11.66
N GLN A 343 5.22 21.88 10.61
CA GLN A 343 5.88 23.16 10.34
C GLN A 343 5.59 24.25 11.37
N ASN A 344 4.60 24.05 12.24
CA ASN A 344 4.16 25.04 13.23
C ASN A 344 4.72 24.73 14.62
N ASP A 345 4.65 23.46 15.07
CA ASP A 345 5.07 23.07 16.42
C ASP A 345 5.31 21.56 16.56
N SER A 346 5.82 21.15 17.71
CA SER A 346 5.92 19.76 18.19
C SER A 346 4.86 19.47 19.24
N TYR A 347 3.98 18.52 18.93
CA TYR A 347 2.85 18.11 19.76
C TYR A 347 3.16 16.78 20.44
N TYR A 348 3.20 16.78 21.76
CA TYR A 348 3.40 15.59 22.58
C TYR A 348 2.08 15.15 23.17
N PHE A 349 1.79 13.85 23.10
CA PHE A 349 0.57 13.24 23.56
C PHE A 349 0.85 12.27 24.70
N LYS A 350 -0.01 12.26 25.71
CA LYS A 350 -0.04 11.17 26.70
C LYS A 350 -0.54 9.91 26.04
N ASP A 351 -0.37 8.78 26.73
CA ASP A 351 -0.88 7.50 26.27
C ASP A 351 -2.39 7.59 25.98
N PHE A 352 -2.79 7.04 24.84
CA PHE A 352 -4.17 7.03 24.40
C PHE A 352 -4.47 5.77 23.62
N ASN A 353 -5.75 5.39 23.57
CA ASN A 353 -6.18 4.24 22.79
C ASN A 353 -7.36 4.56 21.89
N VAL A 354 -7.46 3.78 20.82
CA VAL A 354 -8.57 3.79 19.88
C VAL A 354 -9.10 2.37 19.77
N THR A 355 -10.38 2.17 20.05
CA THR A 355 -11.05 0.88 19.89
C THR A 355 -12.11 0.97 18.80
N SER A 356 -12.34 -0.15 18.11
CA SER A 356 -13.34 -0.29 17.06
C SER A 356 -14.06 -1.63 17.23
N GLU A 357 -15.38 -1.59 17.35
CA GLU A 357 -16.23 -2.76 17.54
C GLU A 357 -17.49 -2.67 16.67
N PHE A 358 -18.09 -3.80 16.34
CA PHE A 358 -19.38 -3.89 15.67
C PHE A 358 -20.35 -4.65 16.58
N ASP A 359 -21.59 -4.17 16.67
CA ASP A 359 -22.67 -4.92 17.31
C ASP A 359 -23.31 -5.94 16.35
N ASP A 360 -24.28 -6.71 16.85
CA ASP A 360 -24.97 -7.77 16.10
C ASP A 360 -25.74 -7.23 14.86
N GLU A 361 -26.03 -5.93 14.83
CA GLU A 361 -26.68 -5.24 13.70
C GLU A 361 -25.64 -4.65 12.71
N ASN A 362 -24.36 -4.99 12.88
CA ASN A 362 -23.24 -4.48 12.10
C ASN A 362 -23.10 -2.95 12.18
N VAL A 363 -23.49 -2.36 13.31
CA VAL A 363 -23.27 -0.94 13.58
C VAL A 363 -21.94 -0.76 14.29
N ARG A 364 -21.05 0.03 13.68
CA ARG A 364 -19.70 0.26 14.20
C ARG A 364 -19.73 1.26 15.34
N THR A 365 -18.98 1.01 16.41
CA THR A 365 -18.62 2.00 17.43
C THR A 365 -17.10 2.15 17.46
N ILE A 366 -16.61 3.37 17.30
CA ILE A 366 -15.21 3.73 17.50
C ILE A 366 -15.11 4.61 18.73
N THR A 367 -14.27 4.22 19.69
CA THR A 367 -14.03 4.99 20.91
C THR A 367 -12.59 5.46 20.93
N ILE A 368 -12.37 6.72 21.29
CA ILE A 368 -11.05 7.31 21.49
C ILE A 368 -10.98 7.73 22.94
N ASN A 369 -10.02 7.19 23.70
CA ASN A 369 -9.78 7.61 25.07
C ASN A 369 -8.39 8.25 25.16
N SER A 370 -8.38 9.59 25.26
CA SER A 370 -7.18 10.38 25.50
C SER A 370 -7.49 11.47 26.51
N THR A 371 -6.55 11.71 27.42
CA THR A 371 -6.67 12.80 28.42
C THR A 371 -6.23 14.17 27.90
N ASP A 372 -5.67 14.24 26.70
CA ASP A 372 -5.10 15.47 26.14
C ASP A 372 -5.27 15.67 24.62
N ILE A 373 -5.91 14.72 23.90
CA ILE A 373 -6.28 14.81 22.49
C ILE A 373 -7.81 14.96 22.34
N VAL A 374 -8.52 13.85 22.44
CA VAL A 374 -9.97 13.72 22.30
C VAL A 374 -10.43 12.55 23.17
N GLU A 375 -11.57 12.73 23.84
CA GLU A 375 -12.26 11.66 24.57
C GLU A 375 -13.68 11.56 24.03
N GLY A 376 -14.09 10.38 23.58
CA GLY A 376 -15.44 10.20 23.07
C GLY A 376 -15.58 9.06 22.08
N ARG A 377 -16.71 9.05 21.38
CA ARG A 377 -17.05 7.98 20.45
C ARG A 377 -17.80 8.46 19.23
N VAL A 378 -17.76 7.62 18.20
CA VAL A 378 -18.62 7.70 17.03
C VAL A 378 -19.26 6.33 16.77
N LYS A 379 -20.58 6.30 16.58
CA LYS A 379 -21.37 5.10 16.33
C LYS A 379 -22.16 5.25 15.02
N GLY A 380 -22.14 4.25 14.15
CA GLY A 380 -22.98 4.24 12.95
C GLY A 380 -22.55 3.31 11.83
N ILE A 381 -23.19 3.48 10.68
CA ILE A 381 -22.83 2.84 9.41
C ILE A 381 -22.31 3.95 8.50
N PHE A 382 -21.00 3.97 8.25
CA PHE A 382 -20.36 5.04 7.49
C PHE A 382 -19.09 4.56 6.80
N LYS A 383 -18.70 5.27 5.74
CA LYS A 383 -17.40 5.11 5.06
C LYS A 383 -16.50 6.30 5.37
N PHE A 384 -15.27 6.03 5.78
CA PHE A 384 -14.35 7.10 6.20
C PHE A 384 -14.08 8.13 5.09
N ASN A 385 -13.97 7.67 3.84
CA ASN A 385 -13.73 8.53 2.68
C ASN A 385 -14.96 9.39 2.29
N GLU A 386 -16.14 9.13 2.86
CA GLU A 386 -17.37 9.90 2.60
C GLU A 386 -17.76 10.82 3.77
N LEU A 387 -17.13 10.70 4.95
CA LEU A 387 -17.43 11.52 6.13
C LEU A 387 -17.38 13.04 5.84
N GLY A 388 -16.39 13.49 5.07
CA GLY A 388 -16.28 14.90 4.68
C GLY A 388 -17.44 15.37 3.81
N LYS A 389 -17.93 14.51 2.90
CA LYS A 389 -19.09 14.78 2.05
C LYS A 389 -20.38 14.80 2.86
N LEU A 390 -20.54 13.85 3.79
CA LEU A 390 -21.68 13.79 4.71
C LEU A 390 -21.75 15.07 5.54
N ALA A 391 -20.67 15.44 6.24
CA ALA A 391 -20.61 16.66 7.04
C ALA A 391 -20.86 17.92 6.19
N GLY A 392 -20.25 18.00 5.00
CA GLY A 392 -20.45 19.11 4.07
C GLY A 392 -21.90 19.24 3.61
N ASN A 393 -22.54 18.13 3.25
CA ASN A 393 -23.95 18.11 2.84
C ASN A 393 -24.90 18.43 3.99
N SER A 394 -24.62 17.92 5.20
CA SER A 394 -25.41 18.23 6.38
C SER A 394 -25.37 19.72 6.74
N LEU A 395 -24.18 20.34 6.71
CA LEU A 395 -24.04 21.79 6.90
C LEU A 395 -24.66 22.60 5.74
N GLY A 396 -24.54 22.08 4.52
CA GLY A 396 -25.09 22.67 3.30
C GLY A 396 -26.62 22.64 3.22
N SER A 397 -27.27 21.59 3.76
CA SER A 397 -28.73 21.40 3.71
C SER A 397 -29.55 22.50 4.38
N ILE A 398 -28.90 23.35 5.18
CA ILE A 398 -29.51 24.56 5.74
C ILE A 398 -29.87 25.54 4.61
N TYR A 399 -29.17 25.50 3.47
CA TYR A 399 -29.44 26.28 2.27
C TYR A 399 -30.14 25.43 1.21
N ALA A 400 -31.34 25.82 0.79
CA ALA A 400 -32.10 25.09 -0.23
C ALA A 400 -31.38 24.98 -1.59
N ASN A 401 -30.53 25.96 -1.94
CA ASN A 401 -29.79 25.99 -3.20
C ASN A 401 -28.38 25.37 -3.10
N TYR A 402 -28.07 24.65 -2.02
CA TYR A 402 -26.82 23.92 -1.89
C TYR A 402 -26.82 22.72 -2.85
N ASN A 403 -25.72 22.52 -3.57
CA ASN A 403 -25.57 21.38 -4.47
C ASN A 403 -24.86 20.23 -3.72
N PRO A 404 -25.57 19.16 -3.31
CA PRO A 404 -24.99 18.11 -2.50
C PRO A 404 -23.99 17.26 -3.28
N ALA A 405 -22.88 16.93 -2.62
CA ALA A 405 -21.95 15.93 -3.13
C ALA A 405 -22.61 14.55 -3.11
N LYS A 406 -22.35 13.72 -4.12
CA LYS A 406 -22.86 12.34 -4.14
C LYS A 406 -22.05 11.44 -3.22
N PHE A 407 -22.74 10.59 -2.47
CA PHE A 407 -22.19 9.60 -1.56
C PHE A 407 -23.14 8.38 -1.51
N SER A 408 -22.71 7.28 -0.89
CA SER A 408 -23.53 6.06 -0.80
C SER A 408 -24.68 6.17 0.22
N GLY A 409 -25.89 5.73 -0.12
CA GLY A 409 -27.06 5.79 0.78
C GLY A 409 -26.94 4.84 1.98
N GLY A 410 -27.88 4.94 2.93
CA GLY A 410 -27.93 4.08 4.12
C GLY A 410 -26.92 4.43 5.21
N GLN A 411 -26.29 5.60 5.15
CA GLN A 411 -25.29 6.01 6.12
C GLN A 411 -25.92 6.81 7.27
N PHE A 412 -25.49 6.50 8.49
CA PHE A 412 -25.76 7.32 9.65
C PHE A 412 -24.56 7.37 10.59
N LEU A 413 -24.47 8.45 11.35
CA LEU A 413 -23.37 8.74 12.24
C LEU A 413 -23.89 9.45 13.48
N ASP A 414 -23.65 8.90 14.66
CA ASP A 414 -23.84 9.54 15.95
C ASP A 414 -22.46 9.74 16.58
N PHE A 415 -22.10 10.96 16.95
CA PHE A 415 -20.79 11.25 17.53
C PHE A 415 -20.92 12.13 18.77
N ASN A 416 -20.03 11.91 19.73
CA ASN A 416 -19.90 12.73 20.92
C ASN A 416 -18.45 12.73 21.36
N PHE A 417 -17.80 13.88 21.24
CA PHE A 417 -16.40 14.09 21.53
C PHE A 417 -16.21 15.28 22.44
N LYS A 418 -15.40 15.08 23.47
CA LYS A 418 -14.74 16.12 24.24
C LYS A 418 -13.37 16.36 23.63
N ILE A 419 -13.13 17.58 23.17
CA ILE A 419 -11.92 17.99 22.47
C ILE A 419 -10.99 18.73 23.43
N TYR A 420 -9.73 18.33 23.45
CA TYR A 420 -8.65 19.03 24.12
C TYR A 420 -7.83 19.82 23.07
N ASN A 421 -7.21 20.92 23.48
CA ASN A 421 -6.66 21.91 22.53
C ASN A 421 -5.60 21.35 21.56
N LYS A 422 -4.77 20.39 22.01
CA LYS A 422 -3.57 19.94 21.27
C LYS A 422 -3.89 19.44 19.87
N ILE A 423 -4.99 18.72 19.68
CA ILE A 423 -5.33 18.17 18.37
C ILE A 423 -5.78 19.26 17.40
N VAL A 424 -6.48 20.29 17.88
CA VAL A 424 -7.00 21.36 17.02
C VAL A 424 -5.85 22.17 16.45
N ASP A 425 -4.83 22.46 17.26
CA ASP A 425 -3.64 23.19 16.83
C ASP A 425 -2.88 22.46 15.69
N VAL A 426 -2.90 21.12 15.67
CA VAL A 426 -2.30 20.30 14.60
C VAL A 426 -2.97 20.54 13.25
N PHE A 427 -4.30 20.66 13.22
CA PHE A 427 -5.09 20.81 11.98
C PHE A 427 -5.38 22.27 11.63
N PHE A 428 -5.52 23.14 12.63
CA PHE A 428 -5.97 24.54 12.52
C PHE A 428 -5.14 25.44 13.48
N PRO A 429 -3.87 25.75 13.15
CA PRO A 429 -2.93 26.40 14.08
C PRO A 429 -3.31 27.84 14.51
N LYS A 430 -4.27 28.47 13.82
CA LYS A 430 -4.82 29.79 14.17
C LYS A 430 -6.10 29.71 15.02
N VAL A 431 -6.49 28.51 15.45
CA VAL A 431 -7.71 28.25 16.22
C VAL A 431 -7.33 27.46 17.46
N LYS A 432 -7.54 28.05 18.63
CA LYS A 432 -7.37 27.38 19.93
C LYS A 432 -8.72 27.18 20.59
N LEU A 433 -8.96 26.00 21.13
CA LEU A 433 -10.15 25.69 21.91
C LEU A 433 -9.82 25.64 23.39
N GLY A 434 -10.71 26.19 24.21
CA GLY A 434 -10.68 26.08 25.65
C GLY A 434 -10.83 24.63 26.09
N PRO A 435 -10.27 24.25 27.25
CA PRO A 435 -10.37 22.90 27.76
C PRO A 435 -11.84 22.51 27.97
N ASN A 436 -12.16 21.22 27.80
CA ASN A 436 -13.53 20.69 27.88
C ASN A 436 -14.49 21.24 26.80
N SER A 437 -13.97 21.70 25.67
CA SER A 437 -14.82 21.91 24.49
C SER A 437 -15.44 20.57 24.08
N SER A 438 -16.70 20.58 23.63
CA SER A 438 -17.40 19.38 23.19
C SER A 438 -18.12 19.60 21.88
N ILE A 439 -18.14 18.55 21.07
CA ILE A 439 -18.88 18.45 19.83
C ILE A 439 -19.67 17.15 19.88
N ARG A 440 -20.98 17.24 19.65
CA ARG A 440 -21.85 16.07 19.52
C ARG A 440 -22.81 16.28 18.38
N GLY A 441 -23.24 15.22 17.72
CA GLY A 441 -24.16 15.35 16.62
C GLY A 441 -24.62 14.03 16.05
N LYS A 442 -25.61 14.13 15.17
CA LYS A 442 -26.20 13.00 14.48
C LYS A 442 -26.45 13.36 13.02
N ILE A 443 -25.99 12.52 12.11
CA ILE A 443 -26.25 12.60 10.68
C ILE A 443 -27.01 11.33 10.29
N VAL A 444 -28.16 11.47 9.63
CA VAL A 444 -28.87 10.37 8.97
C VAL A 444 -29.09 10.78 7.53
N SER A 445 -28.37 10.13 6.62
CA SER A 445 -28.33 10.55 5.22
C SER A 445 -29.69 10.44 4.52
N ASP A 446 -30.39 9.31 4.69
CA ASP A 446 -31.64 9.02 4.00
C ASP A 446 -32.81 9.92 4.47
N ASP A 447 -32.79 10.34 5.74
CA ASP A 447 -33.80 11.24 6.32
C ASP A 447 -33.46 12.73 6.15
N GLU A 448 -32.29 13.02 5.57
CA GLU A 448 -31.66 14.35 5.57
C GLU A 448 -31.63 14.97 6.97
N LYS A 449 -31.42 14.15 8.00
CA LYS A 449 -31.46 14.61 9.39
C LYS A 449 -30.06 15.02 9.82
N PHE A 450 -29.93 16.24 10.35
CA PHE A 450 -28.69 16.77 10.90
C PHE A 450 -28.91 17.47 12.24
N GLU A 451 -28.26 16.94 13.26
CA GLU A 451 -28.16 17.52 14.58
C GLU A 451 -26.69 17.79 14.91
N LEU A 452 -26.38 18.97 15.45
CA LEU A 452 -25.05 19.32 15.93
C LEU A 452 -25.19 20.17 17.19
N THR A 453 -24.39 19.87 18.21
CA THR A 453 -24.17 20.76 19.35
C THR A 453 -22.67 20.94 19.53
N VAL A 454 -22.20 22.18 19.49
CA VAL A 454 -20.84 22.57 19.83
C VAL A 454 -20.90 23.42 21.08
N ARG A 455 -20.08 23.11 22.08
CA ARG A 455 -19.88 23.92 23.26
C ARG A 455 -18.41 24.14 23.48
N SER A 456 -18.01 25.39 23.71
CA SER A 456 -16.63 25.71 24.05
C SER A 456 -16.61 26.84 25.07
N PRO A 457 -15.87 26.70 26.19
CA PRO A 457 -15.75 27.79 27.15
C PRO A 457 -14.97 28.97 26.57
N LYS A 458 -14.08 28.73 25.60
CA LYS A 458 -13.28 29.76 24.95
C LYS A 458 -12.84 29.30 23.56
N ILE A 459 -12.96 30.17 22.56
CA ILE A 459 -12.37 29.96 21.22
C ILE A 459 -11.48 31.15 20.92
N GLU A 460 -10.21 30.93 20.64
CA GLU A 460 -9.32 31.97 20.12
C GLU A 460 -9.10 31.69 18.63
N ALA A 461 -9.56 32.59 17.75
CA ALA A 461 -9.47 32.39 16.31
C ALA A 461 -9.15 33.72 15.61
N TYR A 462 -8.07 33.73 14.81
CA TYR A 462 -7.67 34.89 13.98
C TYR A 462 -7.61 36.21 14.77
N ASP A 463 -6.92 36.20 15.91
CA ASP A 463 -6.79 37.32 16.87
C ASP A 463 -8.08 37.74 17.59
N ASN A 464 -9.18 36.97 17.47
CA ASN A 464 -10.42 37.21 18.20
C ASN A 464 -10.56 36.19 19.32
N VAL A 465 -11.15 36.62 20.43
CA VAL A 465 -11.44 35.76 21.58
C VAL A 465 -12.95 35.69 21.77
N VAL A 466 -13.47 34.48 21.80
CA VAL A 466 -14.90 34.19 21.92
C VAL A 466 -15.12 33.38 23.19
N ASP A 467 -15.83 33.95 24.15
CA ASP A 467 -16.10 33.34 25.46
C ASP A 467 -17.48 32.67 25.47
N ASN A 468 -17.54 31.46 26.05
CA ASN A 468 -18.76 30.65 26.22
C ASN A 468 -19.63 30.54 24.96
N VAL A 469 -19.13 29.80 23.98
CA VAL A 469 -19.84 29.49 22.73
C VAL A 469 -20.73 28.27 22.91
N LYS A 470 -22.00 28.41 22.54
CA LYS A 470 -22.94 27.30 22.36
C LYS A 470 -23.59 27.43 20.99
N LEU A 471 -23.29 26.51 20.09
CA LEU A 471 -23.97 26.34 18.82
C LEU A 471 -24.82 25.08 18.88
N GLN A 472 -26.07 25.18 18.45
CA GLN A 472 -26.97 24.05 18.27
C GLN A 472 -27.61 24.17 16.89
N ILE A 473 -27.54 23.11 16.11
CA ILE A 473 -28.20 22.96 14.81
C ILE A 473 -29.10 21.73 14.90
N ASP A 474 -30.33 21.87 14.44
CA ASP A 474 -31.30 20.79 14.27
C ASP A 474 -32.20 21.15 13.08
N ASN A 475 -31.86 20.62 11.91
CA ASN A 475 -32.53 20.99 10.67
C ASN A 475 -33.99 20.48 10.57
N LYS A 476 -34.46 19.66 11.51
CA LYS A 476 -35.85 19.18 11.58
C LYS A 476 -36.64 19.82 12.73
N ASN A 477 -36.02 20.66 13.56
CA ASN A 477 -36.71 21.34 14.65
C ASN A 477 -37.72 22.38 14.10
N PRO A 478 -39.01 22.31 14.51
CA PRO A 478 -40.05 23.17 13.96
C PRO A 478 -40.01 24.61 14.49
N LEU A 479 -39.28 24.89 15.56
CA LEU A 479 -39.22 26.22 16.19
C LEU A 479 -38.04 27.05 15.67
N TYR A 480 -36.87 26.42 15.55
CA TYR A 480 -35.66 27.05 15.01
C TYR A 480 -34.70 25.94 14.54
N ASN A 481 -34.02 26.16 13.42
CA ASN A 481 -33.03 25.23 12.89
C ASN A 481 -31.63 25.46 13.43
N THR A 482 -31.30 26.68 13.86
CA THR A 482 -30.02 27.00 14.51
C THR A 482 -30.25 27.90 15.71
N LEU A 483 -29.51 27.65 16.80
CA LEU A 483 -29.37 28.50 17.96
C LEU A 483 -27.87 28.70 18.22
N LEU A 484 -27.42 29.95 18.20
CA LEU A 484 -26.08 30.36 18.58
C LEU A 484 -26.19 31.29 19.79
N SER A 485 -25.54 30.94 20.88
CA SER A 485 -25.36 31.79 22.06
C SER A 485 -23.88 31.98 22.32
N VAL A 486 -23.47 33.22 22.54
CA VAL A 486 -22.09 33.60 22.86
C VAL A 486 -22.11 34.66 23.94
N GLU A 487 -21.39 34.44 25.03
CA GLU A 487 -21.33 35.41 26.13
C GLU A 487 -20.58 36.68 25.71
N LYS A 488 -19.41 36.51 25.08
CA LYS A 488 -18.57 37.63 24.67
C LYS A 488 -17.75 37.33 23.42
N ILE A 489 -17.66 38.31 22.53
CA ILE A 489 -16.74 38.31 21.39
C ILE A 489 -15.86 39.53 21.55
N ASN A 490 -14.57 39.32 21.80
CA ASN A 490 -13.58 40.38 21.85
C ASN A 490 -12.83 40.40 20.51
N THR A 491 -12.98 41.49 19.78
CA THR A 491 -12.18 41.78 18.58
C THR A 491 -11.30 43.01 18.83
N LYS A 492 -10.36 43.30 17.93
CA LYS A 492 -9.47 44.47 18.08
C LYS A 492 -10.21 45.82 18.12
N GLN A 493 -11.37 45.92 17.48
CA GLN A 493 -12.05 47.20 17.23
C GLN A 493 -13.42 47.29 17.92
N TYR A 494 -14.09 46.17 18.12
CA TYR A 494 -15.48 46.11 18.55
C TYR A 494 -15.74 44.89 19.42
N ASN A 495 -16.42 45.07 20.54
CA ASN A 495 -16.79 43.96 21.41
C ASN A 495 -18.29 43.69 21.26
N ILE A 496 -18.64 42.41 21.33
CA ILE A 496 -20.02 41.95 21.36
C ILE A 496 -20.22 41.19 22.67
N ALA A 497 -21.35 41.36 23.33
CA ALA A 497 -21.73 40.58 24.50
C ALA A 497 -23.18 40.13 24.42
N ASP A 498 -23.52 39.07 25.16
CA ASP A 498 -24.86 38.50 25.24
C ASP A 498 -25.47 38.20 23.86
N LEU A 499 -24.65 37.71 22.91
CA LEU A 499 -25.12 37.41 21.57
C LEU A 499 -26.00 36.17 21.59
N ASN A 500 -27.26 36.33 21.22
CA ASN A 500 -28.15 35.23 20.88
C ASN A 500 -28.60 35.39 19.44
N LEU A 501 -28.53 34.31 18.67
CA LEU A 501 -28.99 34.24 17.30
C LEU A 501 -29.79 32.97 17.12
N ILE A 502 -30.99 33.11 16.59
CA ILE A 502 -31.82 32.00 16.14
C ILE A 502 -32.06 32.12 14.65
N ASN A 503 -32.22 30.97 14.01
CA ASN A 503 -32.55 30.89 12.60
C ASN A 503 -33.64 29.85 12.35
N ILE A 504 -34.54 30.14 11.41
CA ILE A 504 -35.48 29.18 10.83
C ILE A 504 -35.39 29.26 9.29
N THR A 505 -35.38 28.11 8.63
CA THR A 505 -35.43 27.98 7.18
C THR A 505 -36.88 27.82 6.76
N LEU A 506 -37.35 28.70 5.88
CA LEU A 506 -38.68 28.61 5.26
C LEU A 506 -38.49 28.68 3.75
N ASN A 507 -38.88 27.60 3.05
CA ASN A 507 -38.58 27.40 1.63
C ASN A 507 -37.06 27.61 1.38
N ASP A 508 -36.71 28.56 0.52
CA ASP A 508 -35.32 28.84 0.13
C ASP A 508 -34.71 30.04 0.88
N THR A 509 -35.33 30.45 2.00
CA THR A 509 -34.92 31.63 2.75
C THR A 509 -34.66 31.29 4.21
N LEU A 510 -33.49 31.71 4.68
CA LEU A 510 -33.08 31.64 6.07
C LEU A 510 -33.50 32.94 6.77
N PHE A 511 -34.40 32.84 7.74
CA PHE A 511 -34.81 33.96 8.58
C PHE A 511 -34.04 33.92 9.89
N PHE A 512 -33.47 35.04 10.29
CA PHE A 512 -32.65 35.20 11.48
C PHE A 512 -33.26 36.22 12.41
N ARG A 513 -33.17 35.96 13.70
CA ARG A 513 -33.33 36.96 14.75
C ARG A 513 -32.13 36.90 15.66
N THR A 514 -31.56 38.06 15.96
CA THR A 514 -30.44 38.17 16.88
C THR A 514 -30.61 39.34 17.83
N ASN A 515 -30.20 39.12 19.08
CA ASN A 515 -30.00 40.18 20.05
C ASN A 515 -28.56 40.14 20.56
N PHE A 516 -27.96 41.31 20.76
CA PHE A 516 -26.65 41.44 21.40
C PHE A 516 -26.39 42.87 21.87
N LYS A 517 -25.41 43.02 22.77
CA LYS A 517 -24.81 44.30 23.12
C LYS A 517 -23.52 44.51 22.35
N GLY A 518 -23.28 45.74 21.90
CA GLY A 518 -22.13 46.10 21.09
C GLY A 518 -21.38 47.32 21.61
N GLY A 519 -20.24 47.60 20.99
CA GLY A 519 -19.43 48.77 21.26
C GLY A 519 -18.35 48.53 22.29
N LYS A 520 -17.40 49.47 22.40
CA LYS A 520 -16.26 49.34 23.33
C LYS A 520 -16.70 49.28 24.79
N ARG A 521 -17.83 49.92 25.13
CA ARG A 521 -18.42 49.95 26.47
C ARG A 521 -19.58 48.97 26.67
N LEU A 522 -19.97 48.21 25.63
CA LEU A 522 -21.10 47.27 25.65
C LEU A 522 -22.44 47.94 26.06
N ASP A 523 -22.64 49.20 25.69
CA ASP A 523 -23.81 50.04 25.98
C ASP A 523 -24.76 50.21 24.78
N GLU A 524 -24.34 49.77 23.60
CA GLU A 524 -25.15 49.72 22.38
C GLU A 524 -25.96 48.41 22.35
N GLU A 525 -27.23 48.46 21.95
CA GLU A 525 -28.11 47.29 21.88
C GLU A 525 -28.60 47.08 20.45
N PHE A 526 -28.61 45.83 20.01
CA PHE A 526 -29.04 45.44 18.67
C PHE A 526 -30.08 44.34 18.80
N ASP A 527 -31.32 44.58 18.37
CA ASP A 527 -32.34 43.56 18.12
C ASP A 527 -32.63 43.57 16.62
N LEU A 528 -31.98 42.65 15.91
CA LEU A 528 -31.99 42.57 14.46
C LEU A 528 -32.78 41.36 14.00
N SER A 529 -33.70 41.59 13.08
CA SER A 529 -34.31 40.56 12.26
C SER A 529 -33.80 40.75 10.84
N PHE A 530 -33.34 39.67 10.21
CA PHE A 530 -32.85 39.72 8.83
C PHE A 530 -33.08 38.37 8.17
N TYR A 531 -32.97 38.32 6.85
CA TYR A 531 -33.03 37.07 6.11
C TYR A 531 -31.86 36.96 5.15
N HIS A 532 -31.48 35.73 4.84
CA HIS A 532 -30.54 35.41 3.77
C HIS A 532 -31.21 34.46 2.78
N THR A 533 -31.11 34.77 1.50
CA THR A 533 -31.53 33.89 0.40
C THR A 533 -30.54 34.01 -0.76
N ILE A 534 -30.69 33.16 -1.77
CA ILE A 534 -29.92 33.21 -3.01
C ILE A 534 -30.89 33.53 -4.14
N ASN A 535 -30.61 34.60 -4.90
CA ASN A 535 -31.48 34.99 -6.00
C ASN A 535 -31.25 34.14 -7.26
N GLU A 536 -32.06 34.37 -8.29
CA GLU A 536 -32.02 33.66 -9.58
C GLU A 536 -30.65 33.77 -10.29
N ASN A 537 -29.88 34.82 -10.00
CA ASN A 537 -28.52 35.01 -10.53
C ASN A 537 -27.44 34.32 -9.68
N ASN A 538 -27.83 33.44 -8.76
CA ASN A 538 -26.95 32.75 -7.81
C ASN A 538 -26.14 33.72 -6.91
N LYS A 539 -26.68 34.91 -6.64
CA LYS A 539 -26.09 35.89 -5.71
C LYS A 539 -26.77 35.80 -4.36
N SER A 540 -25.98 35.93 -3.29
CA SER A 540 -26.47 36.04 -1.93
C SER A 540 -27.20 37.35 -1.74
N VAL A 541 -28.35 37.30 -1.06
CA VAL A 541 -29.18 38.44 -0.72
C VAL A 541 -29.40 38.43 0.79
N VAL A 542 -28.91 39.45 1.47
CA VAL A 542 -29.20 39.69 2.90
C VAL A 542 -30.16 40.86 3.00
N GLY A 543 -31.38 40.63 3.47
CA GLY A 543 -32.37 41.69 3.68
C GLY A 543 -32.65 41.94 5.16
N LEU A 544 -32.76 43.19 5.55
CA LEU A 544 -33.12 43.60 6.91
C LEU A 544 -34.64 43.66 7.06
N LYS A 545 -35.14 43.08 8.14
CA LYS A 545 -36.54 43.14 8.57
C LYS A 545 -36.70 44.21 9.66
N PRO A 546 -37.94 44.57 10.08
CA PRO A 546 -38.15 45.50 11.17
C PRO A 546 -37.27 45.18 12.38
N SER A 547 -36.36 46.09 12.69
CA SER A 547 -35.31 45.90 13.69
C SER A 547 -35.11 47.16 14.51
N LYS A 548 -34.59 47.01 15.72
CA LYS A 548 -34.30 48.12 16.63
C LYS A 548 -32.83 48.13 16.99
N ILE A 549 -32.22 49.30 16.91
CA ILE A 549 -30.82 49.50 17.27
C ILE A 549 -30.72 50.69 18.20
N ARG A 550 -30.14 50.51 19.38
CA ARG A 550 -29.73 51.61 20.25
C ARG A 550 -28.24 51.85 20.05
N PHE A 551 -27.88 52.92 19.34
CA PHE A 551 -26.51 53.23 18.98
C PHE A 551 -26.18 54.68 19.34
N LYS A 552 -25.08 54.89 20.06
CA LYS A 552 -24.62 56.22 20.54
C LYS A 552 -25.72 57.03 21.26
N GLY A 553 -26.50 56.36 22.11
CA GLY A 553 -27.57 56.99 22.90
C GLY A 553 -28.87 57.28 22.14
N ASN A 554 -28.96 56.96 20.85
CA ASN A 554 -30.17 57.13 20.03
C ASN A 554 -30.81 55.78 19.71
N GLU A 555 -32.14 55.71 19.69
CA GLU A 555 -32.89 54.55 19.19
C GLU A 555 -33.22 54.72 17.70
N TRP A 556 -32.87 53.71 16.92
CA TRP A 556 -33.06 53.66 15.47
C TRP A 556 -34.00 52.51 15.13
N SER A 557 -35.05 52.81 14.37
CA SER A 557 -35.90 51.78 13.75
C SER A 557 -35.39 51.52 12.33
N VAL A 558 -34.99 50.29 12.06
CA VAL A 558 -34.49 49.86 10.74
C VAL A 558 -35.59 49.09 10.02
N ASN A 559 -35.83 49.45 8.76
CA ASN A 559 -36.95 48.95 7.93
C ASN A 559 -38.30 48.92 8.67
N PRO A 560 -38.78 50.05 9.24
CA PRO A 560 -40.02 50.06 10.03
C PRO A 560 -41.26 49.72 9.20
N SER A 561 -41.21 49.91 7.88
CA SER A 561 -42.31 49.61 6.94
C SER A 561 -42.33 48.15 6.44
N ASP A 562 -41.40 47.30 6.87
CA ASP A 562 -41.19 45.92 6.39
C ASP A 562 -41.20 45.80 4.85
N ASN A 563 -40.50 46.71 4.17
CA ASN A 563 -40.40 46.70 2.72
C ASN A 563 -39.20 45.86 2.24
N ASN A 564 -39.17 45.51 0.95
CA ASN A 564 -38.12 44.69 0.34
C ASN A 564 -36.92 45.50 -0.19
N GLN A 565 -36.86 46.81 0.08
CA GLN A 565 -35.81 47.70 -0.42
C GLN A 565 -34.56 47.67 0.46
N ASN A 566 -34.65 47.17 1.70
CA ASN A 566 -33.53 47.14 2.64
C ASN A 566 -32.69 45.87 2.51
N LYS A 567 -31.99 45.68 1.38
CA LYS A 567 -31.20 44.46 1.12
C LYS A 567 -29.84 44.72 0.46
N ILE A 568 -28.90 43.84 0.77
CA ILE A 568 -27.56 43.80 0.20
C ILE A 568 -27.48 42.54 -0.67
N VAL A 569 -27.09 42.70 -1.93
CA VAL A 569 -26.88 41.61 -2.88
C VAL A 569 -25.38 41.52 -3.17
N PHE A 570 -24.80 40.33 -3.04
CA PHE A 570 -23.38 40.10 -3.30
C PHE A 570 -23.13 38.73 -3.93
N ASP A 571 -22.04 38.65 -4.69
CA ASP A 571 -21.59 37.38 -5.26
C ASP A 571 -20.73 36.59 -4.26
N LYS A 572 -20.59 35.28 -4.49
CA LYS A 572 -19.82 34.38 -3.61
C LYS A 572 -18.35 34.81 -3.42
N SER A 573 -17.77 35.57 -4.35
CA SER A 573 -16.39 36.05 -4.26
C SER A 573 -16.24 37.38 -3.52
N LEU A 574 -17.35 37.98 -3.04
CA LEU A 574 -17.39 39.28 -2.36
C LEU A 574 -16.74 40.41 -3.19
N LYS A 575 -16.90 40.37 -4.52
CA LYS A 575 -16.33 41.37 -5.45
C LYS A 575 -17.37 42.36 -5.94
N THR A 576 -18.63 41.97 -5.98
CA THR A 576 -19.75 42.79 -6.42
C THR A 576 -20.74 42.96 -5.28
N PHE A 577 -21.14 44.20 -5.03
CA PHE A 577 -22.14 44.55 -4.03
C PHE A 577 -23.16 45.49 -4.67
N ALA A 578 -24.43 45.20 -4.48
CA ALA A 578 -25.53 46.12 -4.75
C ALA A 578 -26.31 46.32 -3.46
N ILE A 579 -26.59 47.57 -3.11
CA ILE A 579 -27.40 47.94 -1.95
C ILE A 579 -28.65 48.58 -2.52
N ASP A 580 -29.78 47.91 -2.36
CA ASP A 580 -31.07 48.56 -2.60
C ASP A 580 -31.31 49.51 -1.42
N LYS A 581 -31.81 50.71 -1.71
CA LYS A 581 -32.16 51.74 -0.73
C LYS A 581 -33.64 51.96 -0.72
#